data_AF-A0A938R4H2-F1
#
_entry.id   AF-A0A938R4H2-F1
#
_cell.length_a   1.000
_cell.length_b   1.000
_cell.length_c   1.000
_cell.angle_alpha   90.00
_cell.angle_beta   90.00
_cell.angle_gamma   90.00
#
_symmetry.space_group_name_H-M   'P 1'
#
loop_
_entity.id
_entity.type
_entity.pdbx_description
1 polymer ?
#
loop_
_entity_poly.entity_id
_entity_poly.type
_entity_poly.pdbx_seq_one_letter_code
_entity_poly.pdbx_strand_id
1 'polypeptide(L)' 'MSLDVMSSGKTPEEARKALDEAVHLFLVTASDIGTLNEILQEAGYELKEGRWIEPSWIAIEKHSAVLSV' A
#
# COMPACT_ATOMS: atom_id res chain seq x y z
N MET A 1 1.73 9.63 -8.09
CA MET A 1 1.09 8.56 -8.92
C MET A 1 0.66 7.43 -7.97
N SER A 2 -0.59 6.97 -7.95
CA SER A 2 -1.00 5.90 -7.01
C SER A 2 -0.44 4.54 -7.45
N LEU A 3 0.21 3.82 -6.53
CA LEU A 3 0.66 2.46 -6.80
C LEU A 3 -0.51 1.50 -6.59
N ASP A 4 -1.15 1.08 -7.68
CA ASP A 4 -2.23 0.09 -7.65
C ASP A 4 -1.65 -1.32 -7.70
N VAL A 5 -1.26 -1.87 -6.53
CA VAL A 5 -0.84 -3.27 -6.42
C VAL A 5 -2.06 -4.15 -6.17
N MET A 6 -2.35 -5.05 -7.11
CA MET A 6 -3.34 -6.10 -6.93
C MET A 6 -2.66 -7.47 -6.95
N SER A 7 -3.06 -8.35 -6.05
CA SER A 7 -2.55 -9.71 -5.94
C SER A 7 -3.70 -10.72 -5.95
N SER A 8 -3.42 -11.90 -6.48
CA SER A 8 -4.34 -13.05 -6.47
C SER A 8 -3.58 -14.30 -6.06
N GLY A 9 -4.29 -15.26 -5.47
CA GLY A 9 -3.71 -16.52 -5.00
C GLY A 9 -4.78 -17.60 -4.96
N LYS A 10 -4.36 -18.86 -4.87
CA LYS A 10 -5.31 -19.99 -4.74
C LYS A 10 -6.01 -19.98 -3.40
N THR A 11 -5.43 -19.30 -2.42
CA THR A 11 -5.99 -19.03 -1.10
C THR A 11 -5.86 -17.55 -0.74
N PRO A 12 -6.70 -17.02 0.18
CA PRO A 12 -6.52 -15.67 0.71
C PRO A 12 -5.13 -15.42 1.30
N GLU A 13 -4.57 -16.40 2.01
CA GLU A 13 -3.20 -16.36 2.53
C GLU A 13 -2.14 -16.17 1.44
N GLU A 14 -2.24 -16.90 0.33
CA GLU A 14 -1.31 -16.74 -0.80
C GLU A 14 -1.44 -15.35 -1.42
N ALA A 15 -2.67 -14.86 -1.63
CA ALA A 15 -2.91 -13.53 -2.17
C ALA A 15 -2.33 -12.43 -1.26
N ARG A 16 -2.53 -12.54 0.05
CA ARG A 16 -1.97 -11.62 1.06
C ARG A 16 -0.45 -11.63 1.03
N LYS A 17 0.17 -12.81 1.03
CA LYS A 17 1.63 -12.94 1.00
C LYS A 17 2.24 -12.29 -0.23
N ALA A 18 1.66 -12.51 -1.41
CA ALA A 18 2.14 -11.89 -2.64
C ALA A 18 1.94 -10.37 -2.65
N LEU A 19 0.88 -9.85 -2.02
CA LEU A 19 0.72 -8.41 -1.82
C LEU A 19 1.80 -7.84 -0.89
N ASP A 20 2.05 -8.49 0.24
CA ASP A 20 3.08 -8.08 1.22
C ASP A 20 4.47 -8.05 0.59
N GLU A 21 4.83 -9.07 -0.21
CA GLU A 21 6.09 -9.13 -0.94
C GLU A 21 6.22 -7.99 -1.96
N ALA A 22 5.17 -7.70 -2.72
CA ALA A 22 5.17 -6.63 -3.71
C ALA A 22 5.33 -5.25 -3.06
N VAL A 23 4.61 -4.97 -1.97
CA VAL A 23 4.74 -3.72 -1.22
C VAL A 23 6.14 -3.60 -0.61
N HIS A 24 6.68 -4.67 -0.05
CA HIS A 24 8.03 -4.67 0.51
C HIS A 24 9.09 -4.34 -0.56
N LEU A 25 9.04 -5.02 -1.70
CA LEU A 25 9.99 -4.81 -2.80
C LEU A 25 9.91 -3.39 -3.35
N PHE A 26 8.70 -2.84 -3.46
CA PHE A 26 8.50 -1.44 -3.88
C PHE A 26 9.18 -0.47 -2.90
N LEU A 27 8.94 -0.60 -1.60
CA LEU A 27 9.50 0.30 -0.58
C LEU A 27 11.03 0.21 -0.52
N VAL A 28 11.61 -0.99 -0.60
CA VAL A 28 13.06 -1.17 -0.65
C VAL A 28 13.65 -0.51 -1.88
N THR A 29 13.06 -0.77 -3.06
CA THR A 29 13.54 -0.16 -4.32
C THR A 29 13.46 1.35 -4.27
N ALA A 30 12.34 1.91 -3.78
CA ALA A 30 12.15 3.35 -3.62
C ALA A 30 13.18 3.97 -2.65
N SER A 31 13.53 3.25 -1.58
CA SER A 31 14.58 3.66 -0.66
C SER A 31 15.94 3.68 -1.36
N ASP A 32 16.27 2.62 -2.09
CA ASP A 32 17.56 2.43 -2.75
C ASP A 32 17.81 3.47 -3.84
N ILE A 33 16.76 3.86 -4.59
CA ILE A 33 16.85 4.90 -5.63
C ILE A 33 16.59 6.31 -5.11
N GLY A 34 16.36 6.48 -3.79
CA GLY A 34 16.23 7.78 -3.14
C GLY A 34 14.89 8.50 -3.35
N THR A 35 13.85 7.81 -3.81
CA THR A 35 12.52 8.41 -4.07
C THR A 35 11.51 8.17 -2.95
N LEU A 36 11.84 7.33 -1.95
CA LEU A 36 10.91 6.97 -0.88
C LEU A 36 10.33 8.18 -0.13
N ASN A 37 11.14 9.19 0.16
CA ASN A 37 10.67 10.37 0.91
C ASN A 37 9.64 11.18 0.13
N GLU A 38 9.82 11.33 -1.18
CA GLU A 38 8.88 12.02 -2.07
C GLU A 38 7.56 11.24 -2.16
N ILE A 39 7.64 9.92 -2.33
CA ILE A 39 6.47 9.03 -2.37
C ILE A 39 5.67 9.12 -1.07
N LEU A 40 6.33 9.12 0.10
CA LEU A 40 5.66 9.26 1.38
C LEU A 40 4.94 10.60 1.51
N GLN A 41 5.56 11.70 1.06
CA GLN A 41 4.91 13.02 1.03
C GLN A 41 3.71 13.06 0.08
N GLU A 42 3.83 12.50 -1.13
CA GLU A 42 2.71 12.39 -2.08
C GLU A 42 1.54 11.57 -1.50
N ALA A 43 1.84 10.55 -0.70
CA ALA A 43 0.86 9.72 -0.02
C ALA A 43 0.25 10.39 1.23
N GLY A 44 0.67 11.61 1.58
CA GLY A 44 0.14 12.38 2.71
C GLY A 44 0.83 12.09 4.05
N TYR A 45 1.98 11.40 4.05
CA TYR A 45 2.80 11.29 5.25
C TYR A 45 3.57 12.58 5.50
N GLU A 46 3.75 12.91 6.77
CA GLU A 46 4.49 14.10 7.20
C GLU A 46 5.75 13.69 7.98
N LEU A 47 6.90 14.27 7.61
CA LEU A 47 8.14 14.07 8.37
C LEU A 47 8.20 15.07 9.54
N LYS A 48 8.00 14.58 10.77
CA LYS A 48 8.08 15.38 12.01
C LYS A 48 9.13 14.81 12.94
N GLU A 49 10.06 15.66 13.38
CA GLU A 49 11.11 15.28 14.34
C GLU A 49 11.92 14.02 13.93
N GLY A 50 12.13 13.84 12.61
CA GLY A 50 12.82 12.67 12.06
C GLY A 50 11.99 11.40 11.99
N ARG A 51 10.66 11.47 12.18
CA ARG A 51 9.73 10.34 12.04
C ARG A 51 8.66 10.64 11.01
N TRP A 52 8.30 9.64 10.22
CA TRP A 52 7.16 9.71 9.31
C TRP A 52 5.87 9.47 10.08
N ILE A 53 4.93 10.40 9.94
CA ILE A 53 3.60 10.33 10.54
C ILE A 53 2.59 10.08 9.43
N GLU A 54 1.78 9.04 9.57
CA GLU A 54 0.75 8.66 8.61
C GLU A 54 -0.41 9.66 8.58
N PRO A 55 -1.09 9.81 7.42
CA PRO A 55 -2.33 10.57 7.37
C PRO A 55 -3.42 9.87 8.19
N SER A 56 -4.37 10.66 8.70
CA SER A 56 -5.53 10.10 9.39
C SER A 56 -6.43 9.34 8.43
N TRP A 57 -6.80 8.12 8.82
CA TRP A 57 -7.80 7.34 8.09
C TRP A 57 -9.16 8.03 8.16
N ILE A 58 -9.81 8.19 7.01
CA ILE A 58 -11.15 8.79 6.92
C ILE A 58 -12.21 7.72 7.19
N ALA A 59 -12.15 6.59 6.46
CA ALA A 59 -13.05 5.45 6.61
C ALA A 59 -12.48 4.20 5.94
N ILE A 60 -12.97 3.02 6.32
CA ILE A 60 -12.76 1.74 5.62
C ILE A 60 -14.13 1.13 5.37
N GLU A 61 -14.45 0.84 4.11
CA GLU A 61 -15.73 0.24 3.71
C GLU A 61 -15.51 -1.04 2.90
N LYS A 62 -16.36 -2.03 3.12
CA LYS A 62 -16.41 -3.27 2.33
C LYS A 62 -17.82 -3.48 1.82
N HIS A 63 -17.99 -3.48 0.50
CA HIS A 63 -19.25 -3.77 -0.18
C HIS A 63 -19.17 -5.13 -0.87
N SER A 64 -20.29 -5.83 -0.97
CA SER A 64 -20.38 -7.10 -1.69
C SER A 64 -21.77 -7.19 -2.32
N ALA A 65 -21.82 -7.61 -3.58
CA ALA A 65 -23.07 -7.80 -4.32
C ALA A 65 -23.15 -9.26 -4.77
N VAL A 66 -24.33 -9.86 -4.64
CA VAL A 66 -24.61 -11.19 -5.17
C VAL A 66 -25.13 -11.02 -6.60
N LEU A 67 -24.47 -11.65 -7.56
CA LEU A 67 -24.95 -11.75 -8.93
C LEU A 67 -25.77 -13.04 -9.06
N SER A 68 -27.09 -12.92 -9.21
CA SER A 68 -27.94 -14.03 -9.63
C SER A 68 -27.99 -14.06 -11.16
N VAL A 69 -27.37 -15.08 -11.75
CA VAL A 69 -27.56 -15.50 -13.17
C VAL A 69 -28.80 -16.37 -13.26
#